data_AF-E2A303-F1
#
_entry.id   AF-E2A303-F1
#
_cell.length_a   1.000
_cell.length_b   1.000
_cell.length_c   1.000
_cell.angle_alpha   90.00
_cell.angle_beta   90.00
_cell.angle_gamma   90.00
#
_symmetry.space_group_name_H-M   'P 1'
#
loop_
_entity.id
_entity.type
_entity.pdbx_description
1 polymer ?
#
loop_
_entity_poly.entity_id
_entity_poly.type
_entity_poly.pdbx_seq_one_letter_code
_entity_poly.pdbx_strand_id
1 'polypeptide(L)'
;IANKYVRFLIRGKLGRTVPVILDMELVQCIELILKHRKDTNVPEKNPYVFGIPSNTKRYFKYLRACVLMRYFSKKCDAQIPHSLRGTELRKHIATTCITLNLSENEVDDLANFMGHHEKIH
;
A
#
# COMPACT_ATOMS: atom_id res chain seq x y z
N ILE A 1 6.53 -23.44 3.11
CA ILE A 1 6.60 -22.20 2.30
C ILE A 1 5.23 -21.51 2.19
N ALA A 2 4.11 -22.24 2.15
CA ALA A 2 2.75 -21.70 2.02
C ALA A 2 2.17 -20.84 3.18
N ASN A 3 2.90 -20.66 4.29
CA ASN A 3 2.40 -19.93 5.48
C ASN A 3 2.99 -18.53 5.66
N LYS A 4 3.83 -18.04 4.73
CA LYS A 4 4.51 -16.76 4.90
C LYS A 4 3.80 -15.58 4.24
N TYR A 5 3.09 -15.85 3.14
CA TYR A 5 2.48 -14.81 2.32
C TYR A 5 1.02 -15.13 2.02
N VAL A 6 0.19 -14.09 1.97
CA VAL A 6 -1.21 -14.16 1.55
C VAL A 6 -1.47 -13.26 0.36
N ARG A 7 -2.45 -13.66 -0.46
CA ARG A 7 -2.93 -12.85 -1.57
C ARG A 7 -4.06 -11.94 -1.07
N PHE A 8 -3.82 -10.63 -1.12
CA PHE A 8 -4.77 -9.58 -0.86
C PHE A 8 -5.29 -8.99 -2.18
N LEU A 9 -6.57 -8.64 -2.25
CA LEU A 9 -7.17 -8.10 -3.48
C LEU A 9 -7.48 -6.62 -3.29
N ILE A 10 -6.94 -5.76 -4.16
CA ILE A 10 -7.22 -4.31 -4.17
C ILE A 10 -7.97 -3.89 -5.43
N ARG A 11 -8.66 -2.75 -5.33
CA ARG A 11 -9.33 -2.14 -6.47
C ARG A 11 -8.35 -1.26 -7.25
N GLY A 12 -8.06 -1.65 -8.49
CA GLY A 12 -7.32 -0.88 -9.48
C GLY A 12 -8.21 0.04 -10.33
N LYS A 13 -7.62 0.56 -11.40
CA LYS A 13 -8.30 1.46 -12.35
C LYS A 13 -9.52 0.77 -12.98
N LEU A 14 -10.60 1.53 -13.20
CA LEU A 14 -11.85 1.04 -13.79
C LEU A 14 -12.50 -0.12 -13.02
N GLY A 15 -12.18 -0.29 -11.73
CA GLY A 15 -12.74 -1.38 -10.92
C GLY A 15 -12.10 -2.75 -11.14
N ARG A 16 -11.01 -2.83 -11.92
CA ARG A 16 -10.25 -4.07 -12.06
C ARG A 16 -9.64 -4.47 -10.73
N THR A 17 -9.70 -5.74 -10.38
CA THR A 17 -9.05 -6.27 -9.18
C THR A 17 -7.57 -6.49 -9.45
N VAL A 18 -6.72 -5.96 -8.60
CA VAL A 18 -5.27 -6.15 -8.64
C VAL A 18 -4.88 -7.02 -7.45
N PRO A 19 -4.27 -8.20 -7.68
CA PRO A 19 -3.76 -9.02 -6.59
C PRO A 19 -2.47 -8.42 -6.01
N VAL A 20 -2.32 -8.55 -4.70
CA VAL A 20 -1.18 -8.07 -3.93
C VAL A 20 -0.69 -9.18 -3.03
N ILE A 21 0.62 -9.43 -3.00
CA ILE A 21 1.22 -10.37 -2.05
C ILE A 21 1.56 -9.60 -0.78
N LEU A 22 1.12 -10.12 0.36
CA LEU A 22 1.34 -9.53 1.67
C LEU A 22 1.99 -10.56 2.60
N ASP A 23 3.00 -10.15 3.36
CA ASP A 23 3.58 -10.99 4.43
C ASP A 23 2.60 -11.12 5.61
N MET A 24 2.63 -12.26 6.31
CA MET A 24 1.77 -12.50 7.48
C MET A 24 1.94 -11.46 8.60
N GLU A 25 3.11 -10.87 8.77
CA GLU A 25 3.32 -9.80 9.75
C GLU A 25 2.47 -8.56 9.42
N LEU A 26 2.36 -8.22 8.13
CA LEU A 26 1.51 -7.13 7.67
C LEU A 26 0.02 -7.47 7.80
N VAL A 27 -0.35 -8.75 7.64
CA VAL A 27 -1.72 -9.21 7.92
C VAL A 27 -2.07 -8.97 9.38
N GLN A 28 -1.19 -9.37 10.30
CA GLN A 28 -1.39 -9.16 11.74
C GLN A 28 -1.49 -7.67 12.09
N CYS A 29 -0.70 -6.81 11.45
CA CYS A 29 -0.82 -5.36 11.58
C CYS A 29 -2.21 -4.85 11.15
N ILE A 30 -2.74 -5.34 10.02
CA ILE A 30 -4.07 -4.97 9.53
C ILE A 30 -5.15 -5.46 10.49
N GLU A 31 -5.06 -6.71 10.97
CA GLU A 31 -6.00 -7.28 11.93
C GLU A 31 -6.01 -6.48 13.24
N LEU A 32 -4.84 -6.04 13.71
CA LEU A 32 -4.73 -5.19 14.89
C LEU A 32 -5.45 -3.85 14.70
N ILE A 33 -5.29 -3.22 13.53
CA ILE A 33 -6.01 -1.98 13.18
C ILE A 33 -7.53 -2.22 13.19
N LEU A 34 -7.99 -3.33 12.62
CA LEU A 34 -9.41 -3.67 12.56
C LEU A 34 -9.99 -3.96 13.95
N LYS A 35 -9.22 -4.65 14.81
CA LYS A 35 -9.61 -4.97 16.19
C LYS A 35 -9.88 -3.72 17.02
N HIS A 36 -8.99 -2.73 16.97
CA HIS A 36 -9.11 -1.49 17.75
C HIS A 36 -9.89 -0.36 17.04
N ARG A 37 -10.46 -0.64 15.88
CA ARG A 37 -11.20 0.34 15.08
C ARG A 37 -12.40 0.92 15.83
N LYS A 38 -13.12 0.09 16.60
CA LYS A 38 -14.30 0.54 17.35
C LYS A 38 -13.91 1.46 18.51
N ASP A 39 -12.81 1.12 19.19
CA ASP A 39 -12.27 1.87 20.34
C ASP A 39 -11.79 3.27 19.96
N THR A 40 -11.51 3.50 18.68
CA THR A 40 -10.96 4.76 18.15
C THR A 40 -12.02 5.66 17.51
N ASN A 41 -13.32 5.39 17.69
CA ASN A 41 -14.45 6.18 17.16
C ASN A 41 -14.51 6.24 15.62
N VAL A 42 -13.94 5.25 14.92
CA VAL A 42 -14.09 5.15 13.46
C VAL A 42 -15.48 4.56 13.15
N PRO A 43 -16.30 5.20 12.28
CA PRO A 43 -17.63 4.68 11.97
C PRO A 43 -17.59 3.24 11.45
N GLU A 44 -18.48 2.37 11.94
CA GLU A 44 -18.54 0.95 11.51
C GLU A 44 -18.80 0.82 10.00
N LYS A 45 -19.56 1.75 9.42
CA LYS A 45 -19.85 1.78 7.97
C LYS A 45 -18.67 2.26 7.11
N ASN A 46 -17.58 2.75 7.71
CA ASN A 46 -16.41 3.22 6.96
C ASN A 46 -15.67 2.02 6.35
N PRO A 47 -15.52 1.93 5.01
CA PRO A 47 -14.95 0.75 4.34
C PRO A 47 -13.41 0.73 4.31
N TYR A 48 -12.74 1.79 4.74
CA TYR A 48 -11.29 1.91 4.61
C TYR A 48 -10.56 1.27 5.79
N VAL A 49 -9.53 0.46 5.53
CA VAL A 49 -8.63 -0.10 6.56
C VAL A 49 -8.07 1.02 7.44
N PHE A 50 -7.45 2.03 6.83
CA PHE A 50 -6.91 3.22 7.51
C PHE A 50 -7.96 4.33 7.72
N GLY A 51 -9.18 3.95 8.06
CA GLY A 51 -10.28 4.88 8.36
C GLY A 51 -9.98 5.70 9.62
N ILE A 52 -10.44 6.96 9.66
CA ILE A 52 -10.31 7.84 10.83
C ILE A 52 -11.68 8.37 11.28
N PRO A 53 -11.80 8.83 12.54
CA PRO A 53 -13.02 9.43 13.05
C PRO A 53 -13.47 10.62 12.20
N SER A 54 -14.78 10.72 12.02
CA SER A 54 -15.39 11.79 11.26
C SER A 54 -16.78 12.09 11.78
N ASN A 55 -17.05 13.36 12.06
CA ASN A 55 -18.36 13.83 12.48
C ASN A 55 -19.31 14.06 11.29
N THR A 56 -18.81 13.97 10.04
CA THR A 56 -19.64 14.15 8.85
C THR A 56 -20.18 12.82 8.32
N LYS A 57 -21.49 12.79 8.04
CA LYS A 57 -22.16 11.66 7.38
C LYS A 57 -22.00 11.67 5.86
N ARG A 58 -21.45 12.75 5.26
CA ARG A 58 -21.38 12.90 3.79
C ARG A 58 -20.31 12.01 3.14
N TYR A 59 -19.20 11.77 3.82
CA TYR A 59 -18.12 10.92 3.31
C TYR A 59 -17.27 10.34 4.44
N PHE A 60 -16.75 9.14 4.22
CA PHE A 60 -15.82 8.49 5.14
C PHE A 60 -14.41 9.06 4.99
N LYS A 61 -13.77 9.37 6.13
CA LYS A 61 -12.39 9.84 6.17
C LYS A 61 -11.42 8.68 6.36
N TYR A 62 -10.21 8.86 5.85
CA TYR A 62 -9.11 7.91 5.97
C TYR A 62 -7.77 8.64 5.93
N LEU A 63 -6.72 7.97 6.39
CA LEU A 63 -5.35 8.46 6.31
C LEU A 63 -4.88 8.52 4.85
N ARG A 64 -4.46 9.70 4.40
CA ARG A 64 -3.94 9.89 3.04
C ARG A 64 -2.44 9.67 3.02
N ALA A 65 -2.01 8.50 2.52
CA ALA A 65 -0.60 8.10 2.47
C ALA A 65 0.31 9.18 1.87
N CYS A 66 -0.05 9.79 0.74
CA CYS A 66 0.76 10.83 0.09
C CYS A 66 1.02 12.05 1.00
N VAL A 67 0.04 12.42 1.83
CA VAL A 67 0.17 13.55 2.76
C VAL A 67 1.06 13.15 3.94
N LEU A 68 0.84 11.95 4.49
CA LEU A 68 1.63 11.42 5.59
C LEU A 68 3.10 11.26 5.21
N MET A 69 3.39 10.66 4.04
CA MET A 69 4.76 10.51 3.55
C MET A 69 5.47 11.86 3.42
N ARG A 70 4.80 12.88 2.87
CA ARG A 70 5.37 14.24 2.74
C ARG A 70 5.62 14.88 4.10
N TYR A 71 4.76 14.62 5.08
CA TYR A 71 4.91 15.14 6.43
C TYR A 71 6.09 14.47 7.14
N PHE A 72 6.11 13.13 7.18
CA PHE A 72 7.15 12.37 7.86
C PHE A 72 8.51 12.48 7.19
N SER A 73 8.58 12.65 5.86
CA SER A 73 9.86 12.84 5.17
C SER A 73 10.60 14.10 5.62
N LYS A 74 9.86 15.14 6.04
CA LYS A 74 10.45 16.36 6.60
C LYS A 74 10.85 16.22 8.07
N LYS A 75 10.34 15.21 8.76
CA LYS A 75 10.56 14.97 10.19
C LYS A 75 11.62 13.92 10.49
N CYS A 76 12.03 13.15 9.50
CA CYS A 76 12.99 12.06 9.67
C CYS A 76 14.43 12.47 9.34
N ASP A 77 14.73 13.78 9.32
CA ASP A 77 16.06 14.35 9.04
C ASP A 77 16.73 13.84 7.75
N ALA A 78 15.92 13.44 6.77
CA ALA A 78 16.42 13.03 5.47
C ALA A 78 17.13 14.21 4.78
N GLN A 79 18.28 13.95 4.17
CA GLN A 79 19.02 14.97 3.40
C GLN A 79 18.18 15.56 2.26
N ILE A 80 17.34 14.72 1.64
CA ILE A 80 16.49 15.10 0.51
C ILE A 80 15.04 14.67 0.80
N PRO A 81 14.31 15.37 1.70
CA PRO A 81 12.94 14.99 2.10
C PRO A 81 11.94 14.91 0.95
N HIS A 82 12.23 15.58 -0.17
CA HIS A 82 11.31 15.64 -1.30
C HIS A 82 11.36 14.42 -2.21
N SER A 83 12.43 13.62 -2.16
CA SER A 83 12.54 12.37 -2.92
C SER A 83 11.80 11.20 -2.26
N LEU A 84 11.54 11.25 -0.95
CA LEU A 84 10.78 10.23 -0.21
C LEU A 84 9.28 10.31 -0.54
N ARG A 85 8.91 9.77 -1.71
CA ARG A 85 7.55 9.76 -2.26
C ARG A 85 7.18 8.36 -2.70
N GLY A 86 5.89 8.05 -2.71
CA GLY A 86 5.40 6.73 -3.14
C GLY A 86 5.74 6.35 -4.58
N THR A 87 5.98 7.32 -5.47
CA THR A 87 6.46 7.04 -6.85
C THR A 87 7.90 6.57 -6.87
N GLU A 88 8.79 7.31 -6.22
CA GLU A 88 10.22 6.99 -6.16
C GLU A 88 10.46 5.73 -5.33
N LEU A 89 9.71 5.54 -4.24
CA LEU A 89 9.76 4.31 -3.45
C LEU A 89 9.36 3.09 -4.29
N ARG A 90 8.30 3.19 -5.10
CA ARG A 90 7.93 2.11 -6.01
C ARG A 90 9.04 1.84 -7.03
N LYS A 91 9.55 2.86 -7.73
CA LYS A 91 10.67 2.68 -8.67
C LYS A 91 11.85 1.99 -8.01
N HIS A 92 12.24 2.43 -6.81
CA HIS A 92 13.34 1.84 -6.07
C HIS A 92 13.10 0.37 -5.73
N ILE A 93 11.88 0.01 -5.29
CA ILE A 93 11.50 -1.37 -5.03
C ILE A 93 11.56 -2.20 -6.31
N ALA A 94 11.00 -1.73 -7.43
CA ALA A 94 11.10 -2.40 -8.74
C ALA A 94 12.56 -2.69 -9.10
N THR A 95 13.39 -1.66 -9.13
CA THR A 95 14.81 -1.79 -9.49
C THR A 95 15.54 -2.74 -8.56
N THR A 96 15.30 -2.64 -7.25
CA THR A 96 15.96 -3.50 -6.26
C THR A 96 15.53 -4.95 -6.42
N CYS A 97 14.24 -5.23 -6.59
CA CYS A 97 13.73 -6.59 -6.80
C CYS A 97 14.26 -7.21 -8.11
N ILE A 98 14.36 -6.44 -9.20
CA ILE A 98 14.99 -6.89 -10.44
C ILE A 98 16.48 -7.20 -10.20
N THR A 99 17.19 -6.31 -9.50
CA THR A 99 18.63 -6.45 -9.20
C THR A 99 18.93 -7.66 -8.29
N LEU A 100 17.97 -8.04 -7.44
CA LEU A 100 18.07 -9.20 -6.55
C LEU A 100 17.84 -10.55 -7.24
N ASN A 101 17.83 -10.59 -8.59
CA ASN A 101 17.77 -11.79 -9.42
C ASN A 101 16.51 -12.64 -9.21
N LEU A 102 15.35 -11.98 -9.24
CA LEU A 102 14.11 -12.63 -9.61
C LEU A 102 14.26 -13.15 -11.05
N SER A 103 13.97 -14.43 -11.28
CA SER A 103 13.97 -15.05 -12.62
C SER A 103 13.08 -14.25 -13.58
N GLU A 104 13.30 -14.30 -14.90
CA GLU A 104 12.55 -13.49 -15.90
C GLU A 104 11.01 -13.56 -15.71
N ASN A 105 10.49 -14.70 -15.26
CA ASN A 105 9.07 -14.89 -14.96
C ASN A 105 8.58 -14.05 -13.75
N GLU A 106 9.43 -13.85 -12.74
CA GLU A 106 9.12 -13.09 -11.54
C GLU A 106 9.20 -11.57 -11.76
N VAL A 107 9.93 -11.12 -12.81
CA VAL A 107 9.99 -9.72 -13.22
C VAL A 107 8.67 -9.27 -13.86
N ASP A 108 8.07 -10.10 -14.72
CA ASP A 108 6.74 -9.85 -15.31
C ASP A 108 5.65 -9.81 -14.23
N ASP A 109 5.68 -10.75 -13.28
CA ASP A 109 4.75 -10.77 -12.15
C ASP A 109 4.90 -9.54 -11.25
N LEU A 110 6.14 -9.09 -11.02
CA LEU A 110 6.44 -7.87 -10.27
C LEU A 110 5.97 -6.62 -11.02
N ALA A 111 6.19 -6.51 -12.33
CA ALA A 111 5.75 -5.38 -13.14
C ALA A 111 4.22 -5.23 -13.10
N ASN A 112 3.51 -6.35 -13.24
CA ASN A 112 2.05 -6.42 -13.09
C ASN A 112 1.59 -6.02 -11.67
N PHE A 113 2.28 -6.51 -10.64
CA PHE A 113 2.01 -6.16 -9.24
C PHE A 113 2.22 -4.68 -8.94
N MET A 114 3.23 -4.07 -9.55
CA MET A 114 3.59 -2.66 -9.38
C MET A 114 2.79 -1.69 -10.24
N GLY A 115 1.89 -2.22 -11.09
CA GLY A 115 0.98 -1.46 -11.93
C GLY A 115 1.63 -0.86 -13.18
N HIS A 116 2.76 -1.42 -13.62
CA HIS A 116 3.34 -1.10 -14.92
C HIS A 116 2.57 -1.85 -16.01
N HIS A 117 2.15 -1.14 -17.06
CA HIS A 117 1.61 -1.73 -18.28
C HIS A 117 2.73 -1.72 -19.32
N GLU A 118 3.27 -2.88 -19.67
CA GLU A 118 4.44 -2.99 -20.55
C GLU A 118 4.10 -3.13 -22.04
N LYS A 119 2.85 -2.82 -22.45
CA LYS A 119 2.47 -2.84 -23.86
C LYS A 119 1.82 -1.53 -24.28
N ILE A 120 2.65 -0.61 -24.72
CA ILE A 120 2.31 0.31 -25.81
C ILE A 120 3.43 0.14 -26.84
N HIS A 121 3.15 -0.68 -27.85
CA HIS A 121 3.77 -0.56 -29.17
C HIS A 121 3.00 0.50 -29.95
#